data_AF-A0A920LHQ5-F1
#
_entry.id   AF-A0A920LHQ5-F1
#
_cell.length_a   1.000
_cell.length_b   1.000
_cell.length_c   1.000
_cell.angle_alpha   90.00
_cell.angle_beta   90.00
_cell.angle_gamma   90.00
#
_symmetry.space_group_name_H-M   'P 1'
#
loop_
_entity.id
_entity.type
_entity.pdbx_description
1 polymer ?
#
loop_
_entity_poly.entity_id
_entity_poly.type
_entity_poly.pdbx_seq_one_letter_code
_entity_poly.pdbx_strand_id
1 'polypeptide(L)'
;MKNFLNKLFLFIILSTNISFLNSTFANEVKEIIVKGARIDTSEDNFGSSIFILDSEEIRLRGIRSAIDAISSSPGVTAKER
;
A
#
# COMPACT_ATOMS: atom_id res chain seq x y z
N MET A 1 -20.57 40.26 7.93
CA MET A 1 -19.37 39.42 8.17
C MET A 1 -19.69 38.04 8.77
N LYS A 2 -20.58 37.89 9.77
CA LYS A 2 -20.92 36.58 10.38
C LYS A 2 -21.33 35.48 9.37
N ASN A 3 -22.14 35.82 8.35
CA ASN A 3 -22.56 34.85 7.33
C ASN A 3 -21.43 34.38 6.41
N PHE A 4 -20.38 35.18 6.22
CA PHE A 4 -19.23 34.81 5.42
C PHE A 4 -18.33 33.83 6.18
N LEU A 5 -18.07 34.10 7.45
CA LEU A 5 -17.31 33.22 8.35
C LEU A 5 -17.97 31.84 8.48
N ASN A 6 -19.30 31.76 8.64
CA ASN A 6 -20.00 30.48 8.71
C ASN A 6 -19.90 29.67 7.41
N LYS A 7 -19.98 30.33 6.25
CA LYS A 7 -19.80 29.64 4.95
C LYS A 7 -18.37 29.15 4.75
N LEU A 8 -17.38 29.93 5.18
CA LEU A 8 -15.98 29.54 5.12
C LEU A 8 -15.70 28.33 6.02
N PHE A 9 -16.26 28.31 7.23
CA PHE A 9 -16.11 27.19 8.15
C PHE A 9 -16.73 25.90 7.59
N LEU A 10 -17.93 26.01 7.01
CA LEU A 10 -18.59 24.88 6.35
C LEU A 10 -17.77 24.36 5.14
N PHE A 11 -17.17 25.26 4.36
CA PHE A 11 -16.30 24.89 3.25
C PHE A 11 -15.05 24.14 3.70
N ILE A 12 -14.41 24.59 4.79
CA ILE A 12 -13.24 23.92 5.38
C ILE A 12 -13.60 22.53 5.90
N ILE A 13 -14.74 22.38 6.59
CA ILE A 13 -15.18 21.06 7.06
C ILE A 13 -15.47 20.13 5.88
N LEU A 14 -16.10 20.64 4.82
CA LEU A 14 -16.42 19.82 3.65
C LEU A 14 -15.15 19.38 2.89
N SER A 15 -14.16 20.26 2.76
CA SER A 15 -12.92 19.94 2.04
C SER A 15 -12.07 18.92 2.78
N THR A 16 -11.97 18.98 4.11
CA THR A 16 -11.20 18.01 4.89
C THR A 16 -11.81 16.61 4.85
N ASN A 17 -13.14 16.50 4.86
CA ASN A 17 -13.83 15.22 4.73
C ASN A 17 -13.62 14.58 3.35
N ILE A 18 -13.61 15.39 2.27
CA ILE A 18 -13.34 14.89 0.91
C ILE A 18 -11.89 14.39 0.79
N SER A 19 -10.93 15.11 1.36
CA SER A 19 -9.53 14.66 1.38
C SER A 19 -9.35 13.34 2.13
N PHE A 20 -10.06 13.15 3.26
CA PHE A 20 -10.02 11.91 4.04
C PHE A 20 -10.65 10.72 3.32
N LEU A 21 -11.76 10.94 2.60
CA LEU A 21 -12.37 9.89 1.78
C LEU A 21 -11.43 9.50 0.62
N ASN A 22 -10.83 10.47 -0.07
CA ASN A 22 -9.89 10.18 -1.14
C ASN A 22 -8.65 9.41 -0.66
N SER A 23 -8.11 9.69 0.52
CA SER A 23 -7.00 8.89 1.07
C SER A 23 -7.40 7.47 1.42
N THR A 24 -8.66 7.26 1.83
CA THR A 24 -9.18 5.92 2.18
C THR A 24 -9.40 5.07 0.92
N PHE A 25 -9.96 5.65 -0.15
CA PHE A 25 -10.15 4.96 -1.43
C PHE A 25 -8.84 4.79 -2.23
N ALA A 26 -7.85 5.67 -2.05
CA ALA A 26 -6.55 5.51 -2.70
C ALA A 26 -5.72 4.35 -2.11
N ASN A 27 -6.06 3.89 -0.91
CA ASN A 27 -5.39 2.76 -0.24
C ASN A 27 -6.08 1.40 -0.47
N GLU A 28 -7.17 1.34 -1.25
CA GLU A 28 -7.62 0.05 -1.78
C GLU A 28 -6.57 -0.44 -2.78
N VAL A 29 -5.77 -1.42 -2.36
CA VAL A 29 -4.83 -2.11 -3.22
C VAL A 29 -5.65 -2.75 -4.34
N LYS A 30 -5.53 -2.22 -5.56
CA LYS A 30 -6.02 -2.89 -6.76
C LYS A 30 -5.45 -4.30 -6.80
N GLU A 31 -6.29 -5.27 -7.16
CA GLU A 31 -5.97 -6.69 -7.40
C GLU A 31 -4.49 -6.92 -7.75
N ILE A 32 -3.81 -7.74 -6.96
CA ILE A 32 -2.37 -7.95 -7.10
C ILE A 32 -2.12 -9.08 -8.10
N ILE A 33 -1.65 -8.71 -9.29
CA ILE A 33 -1.30 -9.68 -10.34
C ILE A 33 0.10 -10.25 -10.09
N VAL A 34 0.16 -11.54 -9.78
CA VAL A 34 1.39 -12.31 -9.58
C VAL A 34 1.86 -12.91 -10.90
N LYS A 35 3.10 -12.61 -11.30
CA LYS A 35 3.72 -13.13 -12.54
C LYS A 35 4.56 -14.40 -12.37
N GLY A 36 4.65 -14.91 -11.14
CA GLY A 36 5.45 -16.09 -10.79
C GLY A 36 4.96 -17.40 -11.42
N ALA A 37 3.69 -17.47 -11.84
CA ALA A 37 3.08 -18.67 -12.42
C ALA A 37 3.30 -18.81 -13.95
N ARG A 38 4.06 -17.91 -14.59
CA ARG A 38 4.17 -17.77 -16.07
C ARG A 38 2.88 -17.38 -16.78
N ILE A 39 1.81 -17.22 -16.02
CA ILE A 39 0.53 -16.64 -16.39
C ILE A 39 0.23 -15.54 -15.37
N ASP A 40 -0.42 -14.47 -15.82
CA ASP A 40 -0.92 -13.45 -14.90
C ASP A 40 -2.03 -14.08 -14.05
N THR A 41 -1.89 -14.04 -12.73
CA THR A 41 -2.84 -14.66 -11.80
C THR A 41 -3.01 -13.75 -10.59
N SER A 42 -4.24 -13.57 -10.12
CA SER A 42 -4.49 -12.87 -8.85
C SER A 42 -3.85 -13.63 -7.69
N GLU A 43 -3.37 -12.88 -6.70
CA GLU A 43 -2.88 -13.35 -5.42
C GLU A 43 -3.79 -14.40 -4.77
N ASP A 44 -5.12 -14.23 -4.86
CA ASP A 44 -6.13 -15.12 -4.27
C ASP A 44 -6.18 -16.49 -4.95
N ASN A 45 -5.75 -16.55 -6.21
CA ASN A 45 -5.75 -17.77 -7.03
C ASN A 45 -4.36 -18.41 -7.14
N PHE A 46 -3.36 -17.90 -6.41
CA PHE A 46 -2.01 -18.45 -6.47
C PHE A 46 -1.92 -19.73 -5.62
N GLY A 47 -1.59 -20.87 -6.26
CA GLY A 47 -1.56 -22.19 -5.61
C GLY A 47 -0.40 -22.44 -4.64
N SER A 48 0.20 -21.39 -4.07
CA SER A 48 1.35 -21.46 -3.17
C SER A 48 1.40 -20.23 -2.27
N SER A 49 2.18 -20.29 -1.19
CA SER A 49 2.39 -19.13 -0.33
C SER A 49 3.17 -18.04 -1.05
N ILE A 50 2.71 -16.80 -0.95
CA ILE A 50 3.37 -15.61 -1.49
C ILE A 50 3.59 -14.60 -0.37
N PHE A 51 4.71 -13.88 -0.46
CA PHE A 51 5.02 -12.75 0.41
C PHE A 51 5.16 -11.53 -0.49
N ILE A 52 4.34 -10.51 -0.23
CA ILE A 52 4.25 -9.30 -1.05
C ILE A 52 4.76 -8.14 -0.19
N LEU A 53 5.58 -7.29 -0.80
CA LEU A 53 6.03 -6.03 -0.22
C LEU A 53 5.59 -4.89 -1.14
N ASP A 54 4.85 -3.95 -0.60
CA ASP A 54 4.54 -2.72 -1.33
C ASP A 54 5.67 -1.68 -1.23
N SER A 55 5.54 -0.58 -1.96
CA SER A 55 6.56 0.48 -2.01
C SER A 55 6.71 1.24 -0.69
N GLU A 56 5.64 1.34 0.11
CA GLU A 56 5.66 1.98 1.42
C GLU A 56 6.35 1.07 2.44
N GLU A 57 6.07 -0.23 2.42
CA GLU A 57 6.74 -1.23 3.25
C GLU A 57 8.23 -1.31 2.95
N ILE A 58 8.63 -1.31 1.67
CA ILE A 58 10.05 -1.24 1.27
C ILE A 58 10.73 -0.01 1.88
N ARG A 59 10.05 1.15 1.81
CA ARG A 59 10.57 2.42 2.34
C ARG A 59 10.65 2.43 3.87
N LEU A 60 9.57 2.05 4.55
CA LEU A 60 9.46 2.08 6.02
C LEU A 60 10.37 1.06 6.69
N ARG A 61 10.56 -0.11 6.07
CA ARG A 61 11.46 -1.16 6.57
C ARG A 61 12.92 -0.90 6.20
N GLY A 62 13.21 0.12 5.40
CA GLY A 62 14.57 0.46 4.99
C GLY A 62 15.23 -0.63 4.15
N ILE A 63 14.46 -1.30 3.28
CA ILE A 63 14.95 -2.34 2.38
C ILE A 63 15.80 -1.70 1.30
N ARG A 64 17.07 -2.10 1.18
CA ARG A 64 18.05 -1.45 0.27
C ARG A 64 18.45 -2.33 -0.90
N SER A 65 18.15 -3.62 -0.82
CA SER A 65 18.54 -4.61 -1.81
C SER A 65 17.51 -5.73 -1.92
N ALA A 66 17.62 -6.52 -2.99
CA ALA A 66 16.77 -7.70 -3.15
C ALA A 66 17.02 -8.74 -2.05
N ILE A 67 18.25 -8.85 -1.54
CA ILE A 67 18.56 -9.80 -0.46
C ILE A 67 17.90 -9.37 0.85
N ASP A 68 17.82 -8.06 1.14
CA ASP A 68 17.09 -7.52 2.29
C ASP A 68 15.59 -7.81 2.19
N ALA A 69 15.02 -7.69 0.99
CA ALA A 69 13.62 -8.00 0.73
C ALA A 69 13.33 -9.49 1.01
N ILE A 70 14.16 -10.37 0.45
CA ILE A 70 14.05 -11.82 0.62
C ILE A 70 14.25 -12.22 2.08
N SER A 71 15.22 -11.63 2.78
CA SER A 71 15.51 -11.94 4.19
C SER A 71 14.42 -11.47 5.15
N SER A 72 13.64 -10.46 4.77
CA SER A 72 12.46 -10.03 5.52
C SER A 72 11.25 -10.98 5.40
N SER A 73 11.31 -11.94 4.48
CA SER A 73 10.22 -12.88 4.23
C SER A 73 10.17 -13.97 5.30
N PRO A 74 8.97 -14.33 5.83
CA PRO A 74 8.83 -15.42 6.77
C PRO A 74 9.38 -16.75 6.23
N GLY A 75 10.12 -17.48 7.07
CA GLY A 75 10.67 -18.80 6.71
C GLY A 75 11.89 -18.75 5.79
N VAL A 76 12.45 -17.57 5.51
CA VAL A 76 13.66 -17.42 4.71
C VAL A 76 14.84 -17.02 5.59
N THR A 77 16.00 -17.63 5.35
CA THR A 77 17.28 -17.18 5.91
C THR A 77 18.19 -16.78 4.77
N ALA A 78 18.43 -15.48 4.61
CA ALA A 78 19.48 -14.99 3.73
C ALA A 78 20.81 -15.12 4.47
N LYS A 79 21.61 -16.10 4.10
CA LYS A 79 22.99 -16.22 4.58
C LYS A 79 23.88 -15.46 3.60
N GLU A 80 24.54 -14.40 4.05
CA GLU A 80 25.68 -13.85 3.30
C GLU A 80 26.76 -14.94 3.24
N ARG A 81 27.25 -15.21 2.03
CA ARG A 81 28.31 -16.19 1.77
C ARG A 81 29.67 -15.52 1.85
#